data_AF-A0A2X3M856-F1
#
_entry.id   AF-A0A2X3M856-F1
#
_cell.length_a   1.000
_cell.length_b   1.000
_cell.length_c   1.000
_cell.angle_alpha   90.00
_cell.angle_beta   90.00
_cell.angle_gamma   90.00
#
_symmetry.space_group_name_H-M   'P 1'
#
loop_
_entity.id
_entity.type
_entity.pdbx_description
1 polymer ?
#
loop_
_entity_poly.entity_id
_entity_poly.type
_entity_poly.pdbx_seq_one_letter_code
_entity_poly.pdbx_strand_id
1 'polypeptide(L)'
;MLMAFSRPKSVRYLRIWPALMQTNINVQTLLTEAILTENRDRVYHAAMMDPHTAAVLGIDEIYALVDDLIAAHGDWLPGWLHR
;
A
#
# COMPACT_ATOMS: atom_id res chain seq x y z
N MET A 1 -36.64 -9.88 12.60
CA MET A 1 -35.60 -8.87 12.89
C MET A 1 -34.89 -8.55 11.57
N LEU A 2 -35.32 -7.52 10.84
CA LEU A 2 -34.71 -7.13 9.56
C LEU A 2 -33.49 -6.24 9.83
N MET A 3 -32.31 -6.62 9.34
CA MET A 3 -31.13 -5.75 9.36
C MET A 3 -31.32 -4.64 8.32
N ALA A 4 -31.46 -3.39 8.78
CA ALA A 4 -31.46 -2.22 7.91
C ALA A 4 -30.01 -1.89 7.51
N PHE A 5 -29.61 -2.28 6.30
CA PHE A 5 -28.38 -1.77 5.69
C PHE A 5 -28.54 -0.27 5.44
N SER A 6 -27.72 0.55 6.11
CA SER A 6 -27.67 1.99 5.88
C SER A 6 -27.18 2.27 4.45
N ARG A 7 -27.97 3.02 3.66
CA ARG A 7 -27.58 3.39 2.30
C ARG A 7 -26.41 4.38 2.35
N PRO A 8 -25.31 4.16 1.61
CA PRO A 8 -24.22 5.14 1.55
C PRO A 8 -24.71 6.47 0.96
N LYS A 9 -24.31 7.59 1.57
CA LYS A 9 -24.66 8.94 1.09
C LYS A 9 -23.85 9.28 -0.16
N SER A 10 -24.47 9.94 -1.15
CA SER A 10 -23.79 10.32 -2.40
C SER A 10 -22.81 11.46 -2.19
N VAL A 11 -21.55 11.30 -2.61
CA VAL A 11 -20.51 12.34 -2.58
C VAL A 11 -20.38 12.94 -3.99
N ARG A 12 -21.20 13.94 -4.31
CA ARG A 12 -21.43 14.40 -5.70
C ARG A 12 -20.59 15.59 -6.17
N TYR A 13 -19.79 16.19 -5.29
CA TYR A 13 -19.13 17.49 -5.56
C TYR A 13 -17.60 17.46 -5.57
N LEU A 14 -16.97 16.29 -5.47
CA LEU A 14 -15.52 16.22 -5.37
C LEU A 14 -14.90 15.72 -6.69
N ARG A 15 -14.62 16.65 -7.61
CA ARG A 15 -14.09 16.35 -8.96
C ARG A 15 -12.67 15.76 -8.94
N ILE A 16 -11.80 16.23 -8.06
CA ILE A 16 -10.37 15.82 -7.99
C ILE A 16 -10.13 14.64 -7.04
N TRP A 17 -11.08 14.37 -6.15
CA TRP A 17 -10.96 13.39 -5.09
C TRP A 17 -10.66 11.97 -5.58
N PRO A 18 -11.29 11.48 -6.67
CA PRO A 18 -10.96 10.16 -7.20
C PRO A 18 -9.48 10.03 -7.56
N ALA A 19 -8.87 11.07 -8.13
CA ALA A 19 -7.45 11.05 -8.47
C ALA A 19 -6.55 11.04 -7.21
N LEU A 20 -6.88 11.83 -6.19
CA LEU A 20 -6.16 11.84 -4.90
C LEU A 20 -6.35 10.52 -4.13
N MET A 21 -7.53 9.92 -4.21
CA MET A 21 -7.78 8.59 -3.63
C MET A 21 -6.94 7.55 -4.37
N GLN A 22 -6.85 7.64 -5.70
CA GLN A 22 -6.08 6.68 -6.50
C GLN A 22 -4.60 6.66 -6.12
N THR A 23 -3.98 7.81 -5.85
CA THR A 23 -2.57 7.85 -5.40
C THR A 23 -2.34 7.12 -4.08
N ASN A 24 -3.35 7.07 -3.20
CA ASN A 24 -3.27 6.35 -1.93
C ASN A 24 -3.68 4.86 -2.06
N ILE A 25 -4.64 4.56 -2.93
CA ILE A 25 -5.12 3.19 -3.16
C ILE A 25 -4.06 2.34 -3.87
N ASN A 26 -3.25 2.95 -4.75
CA ASN A 26 -2.21 2.23 -5.50
C ASN A 26 -1.25 1.44 -4.60
N VAL A 27 -0.90 1.98 -3.43
CA VAL A 27 -0.06 1.30 -2.43
C VAL A 27 -0.71 -0.01 -1.98
N GLN A 28 -2.01 0.04 -1.66
CA GLN A 28 -2.77 -1.12 -1.16
C GLN A 28 -3.01 -2.15 -2.26
N THR A 29 -3.25 -1.70 -3.50
CA THR A 29 -3.38 -2.58 -4.66
C THR A 29 -2.08 -3.36 -4.89
N LEU A 30 -0.92 -2.67 -4.90
CA LEU A 30 0.38 -3.31 -5.09
C LEU A 30 0.73 -4.26 -3.95
N LEU A 31 0.39 -3.92 -2.70
CA LEU A 31 0.59 -4.82 -1.57
C LEU A 31 -0.28 -6.07 -1.67
N THR A 32 -1.55 -5.92 -2.07
CA THR A 32 -2.45 -7.05 -2.30
C THR A 32 -1.91 -7.96 -3.39
N GLU A 33 -1.44 -7.37 -4.48
CA GLU A 33 -0.76 -8.07 -5.57
C GLU A 33 0.51 -8.79 -5.10
N ALA A 34 1.34 -8.15 -4.27
CA ALA A 34 2.55 -8.74 -3.69
C ALA A 34 2.24 -10.01 -2.90
N ILE A 35 1.18 -9.97 -2.07
CA ILE A 35 0.71 -11.11 -1.28
C ILE A 35 0.21 -12.23 -2.18
N LEU A 36 -0.60 -11.91 -3.19
CA LEU A 36 -1.17 -12.92 -4.10
C LEU A 36 -0.12 -13.60 -4.97
N THR A 37 0.96 -12.90 -5.32
CA THR A 37 2.03 -13.45 -6.18
C THR A 37 3.30 -13.82 -5.42
N GLU A 38 3.32 -13.65 -4.09
CA GLU A 38 4.53 -13.78 -3.26
C GLU A 38 5.76 -13.06 -3.84
N ASN A 39 5.54 -11.85 -4.38
CA ASN A 39 6.59 -11.10 -5.07
C ASN A 39 7.08 -9.94 -4.20
N ARG A 40 8.32 -10.05 -3.72
CA ARG A 40 8.99 -9.03 -2.90
C ARG A 40 9.18 -7.71 -3.64
N ASP A 41 9.41 -7.73 -4.96
CA ASP A 41 9.59 -6.52 -5.78
C ASP A 41 8.39 -5.57 -5.69
N ARG A 42 7.19 -6.15 -5.59
CA ARG A 42 5.95 -5.38 -5.47
C ARG A 42 5.81 -4.66 -4.14
N VAL A 43 6.50 -5.11 -3.08
CA VAL A 43 6.53 -4.41 -1.79
C VAL A 43 7.36 -3.14 -1.90
N TYR A 44 8.50 -3.17 -2.58
CA TYR A 44 9.28 -1.96 -2.86
C TYR A 44 8.49 -0.98 -3.74
N HIS A 45 7.84 -1.48 -4.78
CA HIS A 45 7.00 -0.63 -5.63
C HIS A 45 5.82 -0.03 -4.85
N ALA A 46 5.22 -0.76 -3.91
CA ALA A 46 4.19 -0.21 -3.05
C ALA A 46 4.72 0.96 -2.21
N ALA A 47 5.92 0.83 -1.62
CA ALA A 47 6.57 1.91 -0.87
C ALA A 47 6.92 3.13 -1.75
N MET A 48 7.34 2.90 -3.00
CA MET A 48 7.58 3.98 -3.97
C MET A 48 6.31 4.72 -4.40
N MET A 49 5.15 4.06 -4.33
CA MET A 49 3.86 4.67 -4.66
C MET A 49 3.22 5.40 -3.47
N ASP A 50 3.78 5.27 -2.27
CA ASP A 50 3.30 6.00 -1.10
C ASP A 50 3.66 7.50 -1.20
N PRO A 51 2.66 8.41 -1.26
CA PRO A 51 2.92 9.83 -1.51
C PRO A 51 3.80 10.50 -0.47
N HIS A 52 3.79 10.02 0.78
CA HIS A 52 4.63 10.59 1.83
C HIS A 52 6.07 10.11 1.69
N THR A 53 6.27 8.80 1.53
CA THR A 53 7.59 8.18 1.37
C THR A 53 8.31 8.74 0.14
N ALA A 54 7.65 8.77 -1.01
CA ALA A 54 8.21 9.26 -2.27
C ALA A 54 8.50 10.77 -2.28
N ALA A 55 7.92 11.55 -1.36
CA ALA A 55 8.19 12.98 -1.24
C ALA A 55 9.45 13.29 -0.41
N VAL A 56 9.91 12.33 0.40
CA VAL A 56 10.99 12.53 1.38
C VAL A 56 12.26 11.76 1.00
N LEU A 57 12.11 10.57 0.43
CA LEU A 57 13.23 9.64 0.21
C LEU A 57 13.52 9.43 -1.28
N GLY A 58 14.80 9.23 -1.60
CA GLY A 58 15.26 8.71 -2.89
C GLY A 58 14.96 7.22 -3.05
N ILE A 59 15.03 6.71 -4.29
CA ILE A 59 14.72 5.31 -4.60
C ILE A 59 15.58 4.34 -3.79
N ASP A 60 16.89 4.56 -3.70
CA ASP A 60 17.80 3.69 -2.96
C ASP A 60 17.53 3.71 -1.45
N GLU A 61 17.12 4.87 -0.90
CA GLU A 61 16.74 5.01 0.50
C GLU A 61 15.42 4.28 0.80
N ILE A 62 14.49 4.23 -0.16
CA ILE A 62 13.25 3.45 -0.04
C ILE A 62 13.57 1.95 0.01
N TYR A 63 14.49 1.46 -0.81
CA TYR A 63 14.94 0.05 -0.74
C TYR A 63 15.52 -0.27 0.64
N ALA A 64 16.45 0.57 1.13
CA ALA A 64 17.06 0.39 2.44
C ALA A 64 16.02 0.41 3.57
N LEU A 65 15.07 1.36 3.54
CA LEU A 65 13.98 1.44 4.52
C LEU A 65 13.14 0.16 4.53
N VAL A 66 12.74 -0.33 3.36
CA VAL A 66 11.90 -1.54 3.27
C VAL A 66 12.66 -2.76 3.77
N ASP A 67 13.95 -2.88 3.44
CA ASP A 67 14.80 -3.96 3.94
C ASP A 67 14.95 -3.92 5.46
N ASP A 68 15.18 -2.74 6.03
CA ASP A 68 15.25 -2.54 7.48
C ASP A 68 13.92 -2.89 8.16
N LEU A 69 12.79 -2.53 7.55
CA LEU A 69 11.46 -2.89 8.05
C LEU A 69 11.22 -4.41 7.99
N ILE A 70 11.60 -5.07 6.90
CA ILE A 70 11.48 -6.53 6.79
C ILE A 70 12.35 -7.22 7.85
N ALA A 71 13.59 -6.77 8.02
CA ALA A 71 14.50 -7.29 9.02
C ALA A 71 13.98 -7.08 10.46
N ALA A 72 13.44 -5.89 10.75
CA ALA A 72 12.92 -5.55 12.07
C ALA A 72 11.66 -6.35 12.46
N HIS A 73 10.80 -6.67 11.49
CA HIS A 73 9.59 -7.44 11.75
C HIS A 73 9.83 -8.96 11.70
N GLY A 74 10.88 -9.42 11.03
CA GLY A 74 11.32 -10.81 11.06
C GLY A 74 10.18 -11.79 10.81
N ASP A 75 10.08 -12.81 11.67
CA ASP A 75 9.10 -13.91 11.57
C ASP A 75 7.62 -13.49 11.65
N TRP A 76 7.32 -12.22 11.95
CA TRP A 76 5.95 -11.70 11.87
C TRP A 76 5.49 -11.54 10.43
N LEU A 77 6.43 -11.48 9.49
CA LEU A 77 6.18 -11.40 8.07
C LEU A 77 6.18 -12.80 7.42
N PRO A 78 5.44 -12.97 6.32
CA PRO A 78 5.50 -14.20 5.55
C PRO A 78 6.93 -14.56 5.12
N GLY A 79 7.26 -15.85 5.20
CA GLY A 79 8.59 -16.36 4.83
C GLY A 79 9.07 -15.98 3.42
N TRP A 80 8.15 -15.65 2.50
CA TRP A 80 8.50 -15.22 1.15
C TRP A 80 9.16 -13.84 1.08
N LEU A 81 9.03 -13.01 2.10
CA LEU A 81 9.69 -11.70 2.18
C LEU A 81 11.15 -11.77 2.61
N HIS A 82 11.58 -12.88 3.20
CA HIS A 82 12.96 -13.09 3.64
C HIS A 82 13.85 -13.75 2.58
N ARG A 83 13.31 -13.97 1.38
CA ARG A 83 14.00 -14.59 0.24
C ARG A 83 14.86 -13.56 -0.49
#